data_AF-A0A499VQN6-F1
#
_entry.id   AF-A0A499VQN6-F1
#
_cell.length_a   1.000
_cell.length_b   1.000
_cell.length_c   1.000
_cell.angle_alpha   90.00
_cell.angle_beta   90.00
_cell.angle_gamma   90.00
#
_symmetry.space_group_name_H-M   'P 1'
#
loop_
_entity.id
_entity.type
_entity.pdbx_description
1 polymer ?
#
loop_
_entity_poly.entity_id
_entity_poly.type
_entity_poly.pdbx_seq_one_letter_code
_entity_poly.pdbx_strand_id
1 'polypeptide(L)'
;MTAGARAVRPYAGALPLRKDAMTQNRNVDGVPEGRGMTPAEFRVVREFLGLTGGWLAEHVGVSPNTVERWEQGEERIPAAVRGALGDLGRLTGEFVAEVVNSLVDLPEPGIVTYRDDAEYHAAHPESGYPAAWHRAVVARVAQEIPGLSIAYASDVVSEDVKVSAE
;
A
#
# COMPACT_ATOMS: atom_id res chain seq x y z
N MET A 1 12.98 44.67 12.99
CA MET A 1 13.44 43.40 12.39
C MET A 1 12.22 42.53 12.16
N THR A 2 11.69 42.57 10.94
CA THR A 2 10.39 41.97 10.58
C THR A 2 10.67 40.80 9.66
N ALA A 3 10.34 39.58 10.11
CA ALA A 3 10.48 38.38 9.32
C ALA A 3 9.45 38.40 8.18
N GLY A 4 9.93 38.43 6.93
CA GLY A 4 9.09 38.36 5.75
C GLY A 4 8.49 36.97 5.60
N ALA A 5 7.18 36.86 5.82
CA ALA A 5 6.41 35.68 5.47
C ALA A 5 6.51 35.46 3.95
N ARG A 6 7.18 34.38 3.54
CA ARG A 6 7.23 33.94 2.15
C ARG A 6 5.87 33.38 1.80
N ALA A 7 5.05 34.17 1.09
CA ALA A 7 3.78 33.72 0.56
C ALA A 7 3.98 32.44 -0.27
N VAL A 8 3.45 31.32 0.23
CA VAL A 8 3.32 30.08 -0.53
C VAL A 8 2.34 30.39 -1.66
N ARG A 9 2.84 30.43 -2.89
CA ARG A 9 1.97 30.58 -4.07
C ARG A 9 0.99 29.40 -4.08
N PRO A 10 -0.34 29.63 -4.15
CA PRO A 10 -1.27 28.53 -4.37
C PRO A 10 -0.93 27.86 -5.71
N TYR A 11 -1.05 26.53 -5.75
CA TYR A 11 -0.93 25.71 -6.96
C TYR A 11 -1.92 26.20 -8.03
N ALA A 12 -1.52 27.19 -8.81
CA ALA A 12 -2.24 27.70 -9.98
C ALA A 12 -1.91 26.79 -11.17
N GLY A 13 -2.51 25.61 -11.19
CA GLY A 13 -2.23 24.62 -12.23
C GLY A 13 -2.70 23.23 -11.86
N ALA A 14 -3.98 23.06 -11.54
CA ALA A 14 -4.60 21.79 -11.89
C ALA A 14 -4.56 21.72 -13.43
N LEU A 15 -3.50 21.09 -13.96
CA LEU A 15 -3.56 20.56 -15.32
C LEU A 15 -4.89 19.80 -15.39
N PRO A 16 -5.82 20.15 -16.31
CA PRO A 16 -6.97 19.31 -16.50
C PRO A 16 -6.41 17.96 -16.95
N LEU A 17 -6.42 16.97 -16.06
CA LEU A 17 -6.25 15.58 -16.42
C LEU A 17 -7.31 15.34 -17.49
N ARG A 18 -6.90 15.39 -18.77
CA ARG A 18 -7.81 15.08 -19.87
C ARG A 18 -8.25 13.65 -19.61
N LYS A 19 -9.52 13.44 -19.29
CA LYS A 19 -10.11 12.10 -19.12
C LYS A 19 -9.74 11.20 -20.31
N ASP A 20 -9.67 11.81 -21.48
CA ASP A 20 -9.25 11.20 -22.75
C ASP A 20 -7.83 10.61 -22.73
N ALA A 21 -6.91 11.09 -21.89
CA ALA A 21 -5.56 10.54 -21.75
C ALA A 21 -5.52 9.28 -20.87
N MET A 22 -6.46 9.12 -19.94
CA MET A 22 -6.64 7.91 -19.12
C MET A 22 -7.41 6.80 -19.87
N THR A 23 -8.11 7.14 -20.96
CA THR A 23 -8.99 6.24 -21.71
C THR A 23 -8.52 6.00 -23.16
N GLN A 24 -7.21 6.08 -23.43
CA GLN A 24 -6.66 5.83 -24.78
C GLN A 24 -6.63 4.35 -25.20
N ASN A 25 -7.29 3.45 -24.47
CA ASN A 25 -7.54 2.08 -24.93
C ASN A 25 -9.01 1.72 -24.75
N ARG A 26 -9.87 2.36 -25.56
CA ARG A 26 -11.24 1.84 -25.80
C ARG A 26 -11.26 0.53 -26.59
N ASN A 27 -10.09 0.04 -26.98
CA ASN A 27 -9.87 -1.30 -27.50
C ASN A 27 -8.96 -2.05 -26.53
N VAL A 28 -9.56 -2.71 -25.54
CA VAL A 28 -8.99 -4.00 -25.09
C VAL A 28 -9.49 -5.12 -26.02
N ASP A 29 -9.76 -4.79 -27.29
CA ASP A 29 -10.08 -5.74 -28.35
C ASP A 29 -8.80 -6.54 -28.65
N GLY A 30 -8.56 -7.57 -27.84
CA GLY A 30 -7.35 -8.36 -27.88
C GLY A 30 -6.94 -9.01 -26.57
N VAL A 31 -7.55 -8.66 -25.42
CA VAL A 31 -7.43 -9.48 -24.21
C VAL A 31 -8.43 -10.62 -24.35
N PRO A 32 -7.99 -11.86 -24.65
CA PRO A 32 -8.91 -12.97 -24.83
C PRO A 32 -9.49 -13.30 -23.46
N GLU A 33 -10.82 -13.37 -23.36
CA GLU A 33 -11.46 -13.92 -22.19
C GLU A 33 -10.89 -15.33 -21.94
N GLY A 34 -10.45 -15.59 -20.70
CA GLY A 34 -9.76 -16.83 -20.32
C GLY A 34 -8.22 -16.81 -20.37
N ARG A 35 -7.55 -15.67 -20.63
CA ARG A 35 -6.08 -15.57 -20.61
C ARG A 35 -5.55 -15.33 -19.17
N GLY A 36 -4.38 -15.91 -18.86
CA GLY A 36 -3.64 -15.75 -17.60
C GLY A 36 -3.31 -14.30 -17.24
N MET A 37 -2.74 -14.06 -16.06
CA MET A 37 -2.56 -12.70 -15.51
C MET A 37 -1.63 -11.96 -16.44
N THR A 38 -1.99 -10.73 -16.82
CA THR A 38 -1.07 -9.93 -17.63
C THR A 38 0.07 -9.41 -16.76
N PRO A 39 1.25 -9.13 -17.35
CA PRO A 39 2.36 -8.49 -16.64
C PRO A 39 1.93 -7.17 -15.95
N ALA A 40 1.10 -6.38 -16.63
CA ALA A 40 0.56 -5.13 -16.10
C ALA A 40 -0.36 -5.36 -14.91
N GLU A 41 -1.32 -6.30 -15.01
CA GLU A 41 -2.19 -6.68 -13.89
C GLU A 41 -1.36 -7.13 -12.67
N PHE A 42 -0.38 -7.99 -12.89
CA PHE A 42 0.47 -8.52 -11.84
C PHE A 42 1.24 -7.41 -11.12
N ARG A 43 1.91 -6.53 -11.88
CA ARG A 43 2.66 -5.41 -11.33
C ARG A 43 1.75 -4.44 -10.56
N VAL A 44 0.61 -4.10 -11.14
CA VAL A 44 -0.37 -3.20 -10.51
C VAL A 44 -0.84 -3.77 -9.18
N VAL A 45 -1.24 -5.05 -9.12
CA VAL A 45 -1.72 -5.66 -7.88
C VAL A 45 -0.58 -5.75 -6.85
N ARG A 46 0.62 -6.17 -7.26
CA ARG A 46 1.78 -6.27 -6.36
C ARG A 46 2.12 -4.91 -5.72
N GLU A 47 2.20 -3.85 -6.54
CA GLU A 47 2.53 -2.51 -6.06
C GLU A 47 1.38 -1.89 -5.24
N PHE A 48 0.12 -2.16 -5.61
CA PHE A 48 -1.05 -1.76 -4.83
C PHE A 48 -1.05 -2.35 -3.42
N LEU A 49 -0.57 -3.58 -3.27
CA LEU A 49 -0.40 -4.24 -1.96
C LEU A 49 0.87 -3.79 -1.23
N GLY A 50 1.70 -2.91 -1.81
CA GLY A 50 2.96 -2.48 -1.20
C GLY A 50 4.03 -3.57 -1.14
N LEU A 51 3.92 -4.61 -1.97
CA LEU A 51 4.85 -5.75 -1.98
C LEU A 51 6.03 -5.47 -2.92
N THR A 52 7.26 -5.72 -2.46
CA THR A 52 8.44 -5.63 -3.34
C THR A 52 8.57 -6.89 -4.20
N GLY A 53 9.26 -6.78 -5.35
CA GLY A 53 9.53 -7.93 -6.20
C GLY A 53 10.35 -9.01 -5.50
N GLY A 54 11.34 -8.60 -4.69
CA GLY A 54 12.16 -9.51 -3.89
C GLY A 54 11.34 -10.25 -2.83
N TRP A 55 10.49 -9.53 -2.09
CA TRP A 55 9.59 -10.14 -1.11
C TRP A 55 8.65 -11.15 -1.76
N LEU A 56 8.04 -10.79 -2.89
CA LEU A 56 7.12 -11.69 -3.58
C LEU A 56 7.83 -12.93 -4.10
N ALA A 57 9.07 -12.78 -4.61
CA ALA A 57 9.88 -13.90 -5.06
C ALA A 57 10.13 -14.91 -3.93
N GLU A 58 10.52 -14.42 -2.75
CA GLU A 58 10.70 -15.26 -1.56
C GLU A 58 9.39 -15.94 -1.14
N HIS A 59 8.30 -15.16 -1.07
CA HIS A 59 6.98 -15.66 -0.66
C HIS A 59 6.46 -16.80 -1.55
N VAL A 60 6.70 -16.74 -2.86
CA VAL A 60 6.24 -17.77 -3.82
C VAL A 60 7.32 -18.78 -4.19
N GLY A 61 8.51 -18.71 -3.57
CA GLY A 61 9.60 -19.68 -3.74
C GLY A 61 10.29 -19.63 -5.11
N VAL A 62 10.44 -18.45 -5.70
CA VAL A 62 11.14 -18.24 -6.98
C VAL A 62 12.28 -17.23 -6.86
N SER A 63 13.08 -17.07 -7.91
CA SER A 63 14.13 -16.05 -7.95
C SER A 63 13.55 -14.65 -8.22
N PRO A 64 14.17 -13.55 -7.74
CA PRO A 64 13.76 -12.19 -8.10
C PRO A 64 13.76 -11.94 -9.62
N ASN A 65 14.71 -12.54 -10.34
CA ASN A 65 14.77 -12.48 -11.81
C ASN A 65 13.54 -13.10 -12.47
N THR A 66 12.95 -14.15 -11.88
CA THR A 66 11.71 -14.76 -12.37
C THR A 66 10.55 -13.76 -12.28
N VAL A 67 10.45 -13.03 -11.17
CA VAL A 67 9.42 -11.98 -10.99
C VAL A 67 9.62 -10.85 -12.00
N GLU A 68 10.86 -10.42 -12.22
CA GLU A 68 11.17 -9.39 -13.23
C GLU A 68 10.75 -9.82 -14.64
N ARG A 69 11.05 -11.07 -15.03
CA ARG A 69 10.67 -11.62 -16.35
C ARG A 69 9.15 -11.75 -16.51
N TRP A 70 8.41 -12.00 -15.43
CA TRP A 70 6.94 -11.94 -15.45
C TRP A 70 6.44 -10.50 -15.70
N GLU A 71 7.04 -9.50 -15.07
CA GLU A 71 6.65 -8.09 -15.23
C GLU A 71 7.01 -7.50 -16.60
N GLN A 72 8.09 -8.00 -17.21
CA GLN A 72 8.48 -7.66 -18.57
C GLN A 72 7.65 -8.43 -19.62
N GLY A 73 6.91 -9.46 -19.21
CA GLY A 73 6.14 -10.32 -20.11
C GLY A 73 6.97 -11.33 -20.90
N GLU A 74 8.23 -11.54 -20.51
CA GLU A 74 9.11 -12.55 -21.08
C GLU A 74 8.70 -13.98 -20.67
N GLU A 75 8.10 -14.12 -19.49
CA GLU A 75 7.55 -15.38 -19.01
C GLU A 75 6.08 -15.24 -18.62
N ARG A 76 5.34 -16.34 -18.81
CA ARG A 76 3.94 -16.43 -18.39
C ARG A 76 3.86 -16.55 -16.87
N ILE A 77 3.04 -15.70 -16.26
CA ILE A 77 2.70 -15.78 -14.84
C ILE A 77 1.91 -17.09 -14.57
N PRO A 78 2.39 -17.97 -13.67
CA PRO A 78 1.68 -19.20 -13.31
C PRO A 78 0.33 -18.93 -12.64
N ALA A 79 -0.65 -19.82 -12.86
CA ALA A 79 -1.97 -19.70 -12.23
C ALA A 79 -1.91 -19.74 -10.69
N ALA A 80 -1.01 -20.55 -10.12
CA ALA A 80 -0.78 -20.60 -8.68
C ALA A 80 -0.28 -19.27 -8.11
N VAL A 81 0.59 -18.56 -8.84
CA VAL A 81 1.10 -17.23 -8.44
C VAL A 81 -0.02 -16.19 -8.50
N ARG A 82 -0.89 -16.25 -9.52
CA ARG A 82 -2.11 -15.43 -9.55
C ARG A 82 -3.00 -15.70 -8.33
N GLY A 83 -3.20 -16.98 -7.98
CA GLY A 83 -3.95 -17.40 -6.80
C GLY A 83 -3.36 -16.81 -5.51
N ALA A 84 -2.05 -16.98 -5.30
CA ALA A 84 -1.33 -16.45 -4.14
C ALA A 84 -1.47 -14.92 -4.03
N LEU A 85 -1.36 -14.19 -5.14
CA LEU A 85 -1.53 -12.73 -5.14
C LEU A 85 -2.99 -12.32 -4.81
N GLY A 86 -3.96 -13.11 -5.26
CA GLY A 86 -5.36 -12.95 -4.89
C GLY A 86 -5.62 -13.18 -3.40
N ASP A 87 -5.01 -14.24 -2.82
CA ASP A 87 -5.09 -14.54 -1.39
C ASP A 87 -4.45 -13.43 -0.55
N LEU A 88 -3.27 -12.93 -0.95
CA LEU A 88 -2.63 -11.77 -0.32
C LEU A 88 -3.54 -10.54 -0.36
N GLY A 89 -4.21 -10.29 -1.49
CA GLY A 89 -5.16 -9.19 -1.64
C GLY A 89 -6.37 -9.32 -0.71
N ARG A 90 -6.94 -10.53 -0.60
CA ARG A 90 -8.06 -10.82 0.31
C ARG A 90 -7.65 -10.63 1.77
N LEU A 91 -6.55 -11.25 2.21
CA LEU A 91 -6.04 -11.14 3.58
C LEU A 91 -5.72 -9.69 3.95
N THR A 92 -5.11 -8.94 3.04
CA THR A 92 -4.86 -7.50 3.24
C THR A 92 -6.17 -6.72 3.37
N GLY A 93 -7.20 -7.07 2.60
CA GLY A 93 -8.53 -6.45 2.70
C GLY A 93 -9.22 -6.73 4.02
N GLU A 94 -9.14 -7.97 4.52
CA GLU A 94 -9.63 -8.37 5.83
C GLU A 94 -8.94 -7.56 6.94
N PHE A 95 -7.60 -7.45 6.88
CA PHE A 95 -6.82 -6.66 7.84
C PHE A 95 -7.18 -5.16 7.81
N VAL A 96 -7.36 -4.57 6.62
CA VAL A 96 -7.82 -3.18 6.49
C VAL A 96 -9.18 -3.00 7.17
N ALA A 97 -10.13 -3.92 6.94
CA ALA A 97 -11.46 -3.83 7.54
C ALA A 97 -11.41 -3.92 9.07
N GLU A 98 -10.56 -4.78 9.63
CA GLU A 98 -10.34 -4.89 11.08
C GLU A 98 -9.81 -3.58 11.67
N VAL A 99 -8.82 -2.96 11.01
CA VAL A 99 -8.25 -1.68 11.44
C VAL A 99 -9.28 -0.54 11.32
N VAL A 100 -10.05 -0.48 10.24
CA VAL A 100 -11.13 0.51 10.09
C VAL A 100 -12.16 0.37 11.21
N ASN A 101 -12.59 -0.86 11.50
CA ASN A 101 -13.57 -1.13 12.57
C ASN A 101 -13.07 -0.74 13.96
N SER A 102 -11.75 -0.80 14.23
CA SER A 102 -11.21 -0.39 15.52
C SER A 102 -11.04 1.13 15.67
N LEU A 103 -11.03 1.87 14.56
CA LEU A 103 -10.80 3.32 14.54
C LEU A 103 -12.07 4.15 14.32
N VAL A 104 -13.11 3.60 13.71
CA VAL A 104 -14.28 4.36 13.21
C VAL A 104 -15.03 5.13 14.30
N ASP A 105 -15.09 4.61 15.53
CA ASP A 105 -15.83 5.23 16.64
C ASP A 105 -14.94 6.15 17.51
N LEU A 106 -13.66 6.29 17.18
CA LEU A 106 -12.76 7.16 17.93
C LEU A 106 -13.01 8.63 17.56
N PRO A 107 -13.08 9.55 18.54
CA PRO A 107 -13.28 10.97 18.27
C PRO A 107 -12.08 11.60 17.53
N GLU A 108 -10.88 11.10 17.78
CA GLU A 108 -9.63 11.53 17.14
C GLU A 108 -8.83 10.28 16.72
N PRO A 109 -9.18 9.65 15.58
CA PRO A 109 -8.53 8.41 15.17
C PRO A 109 -7.09 8.68 14.72
N GLY A 110 -6.16 7.86 15.22
CA GLY A 110 -4.75 7.91 14.88
C GLY A 110 -4.17 6.52 14.61
N ILE A 111 -3.23 6.44 13.68
CA ILE A 111 -2.48 5.21 13.39
C ILE A 111 -1.00 5.53 13.17
N VAL A 112 -0.14 4.66 13.69
CA VAL A 112 1.30 4.72 13.39
C VAL A 112 1.62 3.89 12.15
N THR A 113 2.67 4.27 11.43
CA THR A 113 3.30 3.45 10.39
C THR A 113 4.81 3.48 10.54
N TYR A 114 5.51 2.72 9.70
CA TYR A 114 6.94 2.48 9.82
C TYR A 114 7.70 3.00 8.59
N ARG A 115 8.90 3.53 8.80
CA ARG A 115 9.76 4.12 7.75
C ARG A 115 10.33 3.04 6.84
N ASP A 116 10.82 1.97 7.44
CA ASP A 116 11.49 0.88 6.76
C ASP A 116 11.17 -0.47 7.43
N ASP A 117 11.64 -1.54 6.78
CA ASP A 117 11.40 -2.92 7.22
C ASP A 117 12.05 -3.18 8.58
N ALA A 118 13.18 -2.52 8.92
CA ALA A 118 13.84 -2.71 10.20
C ALA A 118 12.98 -2.16 11.35
N GLU A 119 12.42 -0.96 11.20
CA GLU A 119 11.50 -0.37 12.18
C GLU A 119 10.21 -1.21 12.30
N TYR A 120 9.66 -1.67 11.16
CA TYR A 120 8.46 -2.49 11.16
C TYR A 120 8.67 -3.83 11.86
N HIS A 121 9.72 -4.57 11.53
CA HIS A 121 10.00 -5.88 12.13
C HIS A 121 10.49 -5.78 13.58
N ALA A 122 11.04 -4.63 14.01
CA ALA A 122 11.33 -4.40 15.42
C ALA A 122 10.03 -4.32 16.26
N ALA A 123 8.96 -3.73 15.70
CA ALA A 123 7.66 -3.65 16.35
C ALA A 123 6.79 -4.91 16.14
N HIS A 124 6.94 -5.57 14.99
CA HIS A 124 6.18 -6.73 14.54
C HIS A 124 7.10 -7.88 14.09
N PRO A 125 7.87 -8.49 15.01
CA PRO A 125 8.81 -9.55 14.67
C PRO A 125 8.13 -10.81 14.13
N GLU A 126 6.83 -11.00 14.42
CA GLU A 126 6.00 -12.07 13.90
C GLU A 126 5.56 -11.84 12.44
N SER A 127 5.61 -10.59 11.97
CA SER A 127 5.13 -10.25 10.64
C SER A 127 6.16 -10.58 9.58
N GLY A 128 5.74 -11.36 8.58
CA GLY A 128 6.53 -11.62 7.39
C GLY A 128 6.45 -10.52 6.33
N TYR A 129 5.63 -9.48 6.49
CA TYR A 129 5.40 -8.45 5.45
C TYR A 129 6.41 -7.30 5.49
N PRO A 130 6.64 -6.56 4.38
CA PRO A 130 7.48 -5.37 4.41
C PRO A 130 6.73 -4.16 4.99
N ALA A 131 7.46 -3.14 5.44
CA ALA A 131 6.89 -1.87 5.91
C ALA A 131 6.10 -1.15 4.80
N ALA A 132 6.47 -1.35 3.54
CA ALA A 132 5.74 -0.82 2.39
C ALA A 132 4.32 -1.39 2.28
N TRP A 133 4.10 -2.66 2.64
CA TRP A 133 2.76 -3.25 2.74
C TRP A 133 1.95 -2.59 3.84
N HIS A 134 2.55 -2.40 5.02
CA HIS A 134 1.88 -1.70 6.12
C HIS A 134 1.46 -0.27 5.74
N ARG A 135 2.33 0.47 5.04
CA ARG A 135 1.97 1.79 4.51
C ARG A 135 0.82 1.74 3.49
N ALA A 136 0.77 0.72 2.64
CA ALA A 136 -0.35 0.52 1.71
C ALA A 136 -1.66 0.22 2.45
N VAL A 137 -1.62 -0.57 3.53
CA VAL A 137 -2.75 -0.78 4.45
C VAL A 137 -3.20 0.55 5.05
N VAL A 138 -2.29 1.31 5.67
CA VAL A 138 -2.61 2.60 6.30
C VAL A 138 -3.20 3.58 5.29
N ALA A 139 -2.69 3.62 4.06
CA ALA A 139 -3.24 4.45 2.99
C ALA A 139 -4.68 4.07 2.64
N ARG A 140 -5.04 2.78 2.69
CA ARG A 140 -6.42 2.30 2.48
C ARG A 140 -7.32 2.63 3.66
N VAL A 141 -6.83 2.47 4.89
CA VAL A 141 -7.55 2.88 6.10
C VAL A 141 -7.86 4.39 6.06
N ALA A 142 -6.91 5.20 5.62
CA ALA A 142 -7.09 6.66 5.48
C ALA A 142 -8.15 7.07 4.45
N GLN A 143 -8.50 6.19 3.50
CA GLN A 143 -9.61 6.45 2.57
C GLN A 143 -10.97 6.25 3.23
N GLU A 144 -11.05 5.39 4.25
CA GLU A 144 -12.28 5.03 4.95
C GLU A 144 -12.52 5.85 6.23
N ILE A 145 -11.47 6.39 6.84
CA ILE A 145 -11.54 7.13 8.11
C ILE A 145 -11.24 8.63 7.89
N PRO A 146 -12.26 9.50 7.82
CA PRO A 146 -12.06 10.94 7.72
C PRO A 146 -11.28 11.50 8.92
N GLY A 147 -10.28 12.34 8.65
CA GLY A 147 -9.49 12.97 9.71
C GLY A 147 -8.46 12.06 10.38
N LEU A 148 -8.21 10.86 9.85
CA LEU A 148 -7.18 9.95 10.37
C LEU A 148 -5.81 10.64 10.45
N SER A 149 -5.26 10.73 11.65
CA SER A 149 -3.89 11.18 11.87
C SER A 149 -2.91 10.03 11.65
N ILE A 150 -1.86 10.25 10.86
CA ILE A 150 -0.83 9.26 10.56
C ILE A 150 0.53 9.80 11.00
N ALA A 151 1.26 9.02 11.79
CA ALA A 151 2.62 9.35 12.24
C ALA A 151 3.57 8.16 12.03
N TYR A 152 4.88 8.43 11.97
CA TYR A 152 5.84 7.33 12.10
C TYR A 152 5.93 6.89 13.56
N ALA A 153 6.10 5.59 13.81
CA ALA A 153 6.22 5.07 15.16
C ALA A 153 7.37 5.73 15.94
N SER A 154 8.50 6.01 15.27
CA SER A 154 9.62 6.79 15.81
C SER A 154 9.28 8.21 16.28
N ASP A 155 8.21 8.81 15.75
CA ASP A 155 7.86 10.22 15.98
C ASP A 155 6.82 10.38 17.10
N VAL A 156 6.14 9.30 17.48
CA VAL A 156 5.19 9.30 18.58
C VAL A 156 5.95 9.07 19.88
N VAL A 157 6.07 10.12 20.69
CA VAL A 157 6.52 9.99 22.08
C VAL A 157 5.44 9.20 22.80
N SER A 158 5.78 8.03 23.36
CA SER A 158 4.89 7.31 24.24
C SER A 158 4.60 8.20 25.45
N GLU A 159 3.48 8.93 25.43
CA GLU A 159 2.96 9.51 26.65
C GLU A 159 2.58 8.32 27.54
N ASP A 160 3.41 8.07 28.56
CA ASP A 160 3.08 7.19 29.67
C ASP A 160 1.66 7.54 30.14
N VAL A 161 0.69 6.69 29.78
CA VAL A 161 -0.61 6.67 30.44
C VAL A 161 -0.31 6.32 31.89
N LYS A 162 -0.19 7.36 32.73
CA LYS A 162 -0.29 7.21 34.18
C LYS A 162 -1.69 6.68 34.45
N VAL A 163 -1.80 5.36 34.53
CA VAL A 163 -2.95 4.69 35.15
C VAL A 163 -2.99 5.21 36.58
N SER A 164 -3.87 6.16 36.82
CA SER A 164 -4.22 6.57 38.18
C SER A 164 -4.90 5.36 38.81
N ALA A 165 -4.15 4.66 39.66
CA ALA A 165 -4.73 3.73 40.60
C ALA A 165 -5.48 4.55 41.65
N GLU A 166 -6.80 4.39 41.66
CA GLU A 166 -7.66 4.75 42.79
C GLU A 166 -7.83 3.53 43.71
#